data_AF-A0A4R6TSY8-F1
#
_entry.id   AF-A0A4R6TSY8-F1
#
_cell.length_a   1.000
_cell.length_b   1.000
_cell.length_c   1.000
_cell.angle_alpha   90.00
_cell.angle_beta   90.00
_cell.angle_gamma   90.00
#
_symmetry.space_group_name_H-M   'P 1'
#
loop_
_entity.id
_entity.type
_entity.pdbx_description
1 polymer ?
#
loop_
_entity_poly.entity_id
_entity_poly.type
_entity_poly.pdbx_seq_one_letter_code
_entity_poly.pdbx_strand_id
1 'polypeptide(L)' 'MRDENETPESSRERMRQEELKRNPAGNLNDSFQRAQTGGLADLVGGLGWKGSGILILVLIIVGILAAIFLN' A
#
# COMPACT_ATOMS: atom_id res chain seq x y z
N MET A 1 -24.84 1.38 34.11
CA MET A 1 -25.91 2.23 33.56
C MET A 1 -25.47 2.54 32.14
N ARG A 2 -26.21 2.11 31.11
CA ARG A 2 -25.88 2.45 29.73
C ARG A 2 -26.54 3.78 29.43
N ASP A 3 -25.75 4.73 28.97
CA ASP A 3 -26.21 6.06 28.59
C ASP A 3 -27.20 5.95 27.42
N GLU A 4 -28.48 5.85 27.73
CA GLU A 4 -29.60 5.77 26.77
C GLU A 4 -29.82 7.09 25.99
N ASN A 5 -28.97 8.09 26.22
CA ASN A 5 -28.97 9.41 25.56
C ASN A 5 -27.67 9.68 24.77
N GLU A 6 -26.92 8.67 24.36
CA GLU A 6 -25.79 8.89 23.45
C GLU A 6 -26.28 9.25 22.05
N THR A 7 -25.82 10.39 21.53
CA THR A 7 -26.03 10.72 20.12
C THR A 7 -25.36 9.64 19.24
N PRO A 8 -25.90 9.37 18.05
CA PRO A 8 -25.32 8.38 17.14
C PRO A 8 -23.84 8.68 16.80
N GLU A 9 -23.43 9.95 16.84
CA GLU A 9 -22.01 10.34 16.73
C GLU A 9 -21.19 9.89 17.93
N SER A 10 -21.64 10.12 19.17
CA SER A 10 -20.95 9.69 20.39
C SER A 10 -20.74 8.18 20.43
N SER A 11 -21.76 7.41 20.01
CA SER A 11 -21.65 5.95 19.92
C SER A 11 -20.60 5.51 18.89
N ARG A 12 -20.52 6.19 17.74
CA ARG A 12 -19.49 5.91 16.71
C ARG A 12 -18.09 6.27 17.21
N GLU A 13 -17.95 7.41 17.87
CA GLU A 13 -16.70 7.88 18.47
C GLU A 13 -16.19 6.89 19.51
N ARG A 14 -17.09 6.39 20.38
CA ARG A 14 -16.74 5.38 21.40
C ARG A 14 -16.25 4.08 20.78
N MET A 15 -16.97 3.57 19.77
CA MET A 15 -16.53 2.35 19.05
C MET A 15 -15.16 2.55 18.40
N ARG A 16 -14.90 3.72 17.79
CA ARG A 16 -13.60 4.05 17.20
C ARG A 16 -12.48 4.10 18.24
N GLN A 17 -12.76 4.65 19.43
CA GLN A 17 -11.80 4.66 20.55
C GLN A 17 -11.56 3.27 21.13
N GLU A 18 -12.59 2.43 21.23
CA GLU A 18 -12.45 1.03 21.68
C GLU A 18 -11.64 0.20 20.69
N GLU A 19 -11.83 0.41 19.39
CA GLU A 19 -11.02 -0.21 18.34
C GLU A 19 -9.55 0.21 18.42
N LEU A 20 -9.26 1.51 18.54
CA LEU A 20 -7.89 2.01 18.70
C LEU A 20 -7.19 1.46 19.95
N LYS A 21 -7.93 1.29 21.06
CA LYS A 21 -7.39 0.71 22.30
C LYS A 21 -7.16 -0.81 22.20
N ARG A 22 -8.05 -1.54 21.52
CA ARG A 22 -7.94 -2.99 21.35
C ARG A 22 -6.98 -3.39 20.23
N ASN A 23 -6.84 -2.56 19.20
CA ASN A 23 -6.02 -2.82 18.03
C ASN A 23 -5.11 -1.61 17.69
N PRO A 24 -4.18 -1.23 18.58
CA PRO A 24 -3.29 -0.08 18.37
C PRO A 24 -2.35 -0.28 17.17
N ALA A 25 -2.06 -1.53 16.81
CA ALA A 25 -1.24 -1.89 15.66
C ALA A 25 -2.05 -2.12 14.37
N GLY A 26 -3.39 -2.00 14.39
CA GLY A 26 -4.24 -2.24 13.23
C GLY A 26 -3.91 -1.29 12.07
N ASN A 27 -3.78 0.00 12.37
CA ASN A 27 -3.38 1.01 11.39
C ASN A 27 -1.96 0.78 10.84
N LEU A 28 -1.04 0.28 11.68
CA LEU A 28 0.32 -0.04 11.25
C LEU A 28 0.33 -1.26 10.33
N ASN A 29 -0.45 -2.28 10.66
CA ASN A 29 -0.61 -3.48 9.83
C ASN A 29 -1.26 -3.16 8.48
N ASP A 30 -2.28 -2.29 8.45
CA ASP A 30 -2.90 -1.83 7.21
C ASP A 30 -1.96 -0.97 6.36
N SER A 31 -1.22 -0.06 7.00
CA SER A 31 -0.21 0.76 6.32
C SER A 31 0.93 -0.08 5.79
N PHE A 32 1.35 -1.11 6.54
CA PHE A 32 2.41 -2.02 6.15
C PHE A 32 1.96 -3.01 5.06
N GLN A 33 0.74 -3.54 5.15
CA GLN A 33 0.13 -4.31 4.06
C GLN A 33 0.00 -3.45 2.81
N ARG A 34 -0.43 -2.20 2.91
CA ARG A 34 -0.50 -1.28 1.77
C ARG A 34 0.89 -0.99 1.16
N ALA A 35 1.91 -0.80 1.99
CA ALA A 35 3.28 -0.59 1.54
C ALA A 35 3.88 -1.87 0.91
N GLN A 36 3.58 -3.06 1.45
CA GLN A 36 4.01 -4.34 0.88
C GLN A 36 3.22 -4.73 -0.37
N THR A 37 1.96 -4.32 -0.48
CA THR A 37 1.09 -4.55 -1.65
C THR A 37 1.14 -3.41 -2.67
N GLY A 38 2.06 -2.44 -2.50
CA GLY A 38 2.44 -1.47 -3.52
C GLY A 38 2.99 -2.18 -4.75
N GLY A 39 2.07 -2.62 -5.60
CA GLY A 39 2.37 -3.50 -6.73
C GLY A 39 3.09 -2.78 -7.85
N LEU A 40 3.40 -3.53 -8.91
CA LEU A 40 4.00 -2.99 -10.14
C LEU A 40 3.22 -1.77 -10.68
N ALA A 41 1.91 -1.68 -10.42
CA ALA A 41 1.08 -0.55 -10.78
C ALA A 41 1.44 0.76 -10.04
N ASP A 42 1.82 0.68 -8.76
CA ASP A 42 2.22 1.84 -7.95
C ASP A 42 3.63 2.30 -8.32
N LEU A 43 4.51 1.35 -8.63
CA LEU A 43 5.84 1.63 -9.17
C LEU A 43 5.77 2.29 -10.56
N VAL A 44 4.96 1.75 -11.48
CA VAL A 44 4.74 2.30 -12.83
C VAL A 44 4.01 3.64 -12.77
N GLY A 45 3.07 3.80 -11.84
CA GLY A 45 2.35 5.05 -11.57
C GLY A 45 3.27 6.14 -11.01
N GLY A 46 4.13 5.81 -10.05
CA GLY A 46 5.07 6.75 -9.43
C GLY A 46 6.26 7.15 -10.31
N LEU A 47 6.80 6.22 -11.12
CA LEU A 47 7.82 6.51 -12.13
C LEU A 47 7.27 7.27 -13.34
N GLY A 48 5.94 7.20 -13.55
CA GLY A 48 5.26 7.71 -14.71
C GLY A 48 5.60 6.92 -15.98
N TRP A 49 4.87 7.23 -17.05
CA TRP A 49 4.99 6.52 -18.33
C TRP A 49 6.38 6.66 -18.98
N LYS A 50 7.05 7.79 -18.76
CA LYS A 50 8.40 8.05 -19.29
C LYS A 50 9.46 7.20 -18.56
N GLY A 51 9.43 7.19 -17.23
CA GLY A 51 10.36 6.40 -16.42
C GLY A 51 10.18 4.91 -16.63
N SER A 52 8.92 4.46 -16.68
CA SER A 52 8.58 3.06 -16.96
C SER A 52 9.02 2.62 -18.36
N GLY A 53 8.86 3.47 -19.37
CA GLY A 53 9.32 3.18 -20.74
C GLY A 53 10.85 3.02 -20.83
N ILE A 54 11.60 3.88 -20.14
CA ILE A 54 13.07 3.79 -20.08
C ILE A 54 13.50 2.51 -19.36
N LEU A 55 12.86 2.18 -18.24
CA LEU A 55 13.16 0.96 -17.46
C LEU A 55 12.98 -0.30 -18.31
N ILE A 56 11.87 -0.38 -19.06
CA ILE A 56 11.60 -1.50 -19.97
C ILE A 56 12.67 -1.58 -21.07
N LEU A 57 13.05 -0.46 -21.66
CA LEU A 57 14.09 -0.43 -22.70
C LEU A 57 15.42 -0.97 -22.18
N VAL A 58 15.83 -0.56 -20.97
CA VAL A 58 17.05 -1.05 -20.32
C VAL A 58 16.98 -2.56 -20.07
N LEU A 59 15.86 -3.07 -19.55
CA LEU A 59 15.68 -4.51 -19.31
C LEU A 59 15.79 -5.33 -20.60
N ILE A 60 15.23 -4.83 -21.70
CA ILE A 60 15.34 -5.49 -23.01
C ILE A 60 16.80 -5.53 -23.48
N ILE A 61 17.53 -4.42 -23.39
CA ILE A 61 18.94 -4.35 -23.79
C ILE A 61 19.78 -5.32 -22.95
N VAL A 62 19.62 -5.30 -21.63
CA VAL A 62 20.33 -6.22 -20.72
C VAL A 62 19.98 -7.67 -21.03
N GLY A 63 18.72 -7.97 -21.31
CA GLY A 63 18.28 -9.32 -21.70
C GLY A 63 18.91 -9.80 -23.00
N ILE A 64 19.00 -8.94 -24.01
CA ILE A 64 19.66 -9.25 -25.28
C ILE A 64 21.16 -9.50 -25.06
N LEU A 65 21.83 -8.64 -24.30
CA LEU A 65 23.25 -8.81 -24.00
C LEU A 65 23.49 -10.11 -23.24
N ALA A 66 22.70 -10.40 -22.20
CA ALA A 66 22.79 -11.64 -21.46
C ALA A 66 22.55 -12.86 -22.37
N ALA A 67 21.57 -12.81 -23.27
CA ALA A 67 21.30 -13.89 -24.21
C ALA A 67 22.45 -14.12 -25.20
N ILE A 68 23.18 -13.07 -25.60
CA ILE A 68 24.33 -13.19 -26.52
C ILE A 68 25.58 -13.67 -25.78
N PHE A 69 25.81 -13.21 -24.55
CA PHE A 69 27.04 -13.53 -23.79
C PHE A 69 26.95 -14.81 -22.97
N LEU A 70 25.75 -15.26 -22.60
CA LEU A 70 25.51 -16.46 -21.79
C LEU A 70 25.10 -17.69 -22.65
N ASN A 71 25.00 -17.52 -23.96
CA ASN A 71 24.76 -18.57 -24.95
C ASN A 71 26.05 -18.91 -25.70
#